data_AF-A0A1A3R160-F1
#
_entry.id   AF-A0A1A3R160-F1
#
_cell.length_a   1.000
_cell.length_b   1.000
_cell.length_c   1.000
_cell.angle_alpha   90.00
_cell.angle_beta   90.00
_cell.angle_gamma   90.00
#
_symmetry.space_group_name_H-M   'P 1'
#
loop_
_entity.id
_entity.type
_entity.pdbx_description
1 polymer ?
#
loop_
_entity_poly.entity_id
_entity_poly.type
_entity_poly.pdbx_seq_one_letter_code
_entity_poly.pdbx_strand_id
1 'polypeptide(L)'
;MWEWTTDWYADTRAGEPSEADSYDPAQPQFRIPRKVIKGGSFLCADSYCLRYRPAARRPQPVDTGMSHIGVRCVVRPGMARSGA
;
A
#
# COMPACT_ATOMS: atom_id res chain seq x y z
N MET A 1 -10.90 -1.98 7.01
CA MET A 1 -10.68 -1.89 5.55
C MET A 1 -9.21 -1.57 5.37
N TRP A 2 -8.52 -2.17 4.40
CA TRP A 2 -7.14 -1.80 4.11
C TRP A 2 -7.07 -0.35 3.63
N GLU A 3 -6.00 0.36 3.96
CA GLU A 3 -5.79 1.76 3.56
C GLU A 3 -4.57 1.87 2.63
N TRP A 4 -4.76 2.50 1.47
CA TRP A 4 -3.68 2.90 0.58
C TRP A 4 -2.72 3.89 1.23
N THR A 5 -1.42 3.74 0.97
CA THR A 5 -0.40 4.74 1.28
C THR A 5 0.30 5.24 0.02
N THR A 6 1.09 6.31 0.14
CA THR A 6 1.83 6.86 -0.99
C THR A 6 3.08 6.04 -1.34
N ASP A 7 3.57 5.23 -0.40
CA ASP A 7 4.83 4.50 -0.45
C ASP A 7 4.79 3.35 -1.47
N TRP A 8 5.88 3.19 -2.22
CA TRP A 8 6.11 2.02 -3.04
C TRP A 8 6.45 0.80 -2.18
N TYR A 9 5.95 -0.37 -2.55
CA TYR A 9 6.25 -1.59 -1.83
C TYR A 9 7.58 -2.18 -2.30
N ALA A 10 8.57 -2.29 -1.42
CA ALA A 10 9.70 -3.22 -1.60
C ALA A 10 9.65 -4.29 -0.50
N ASP A 11 10.37 -5.40 -0.64
CA ASP A 11 10.41 -6.46 0.38
C ASP A 11 11.11 -6.00 1.68
N THR A 12 12.19 -5.23 1.54
CA THR A 12 12.85 -4.57 2.68
C THR A 12 12.18 -3.23 2.99
N ARG A 13 12.42 -2.70 4.20
CA ARG A 13 12.04 -1.32 4.58
C ARG A 13 13.24 -0.37 4.50
N ALA A 14 14.30 -0.77 3.81
CA ALA A 14 15.52 0.00 3.74
C ALA A 14 15.37 1.12 2.72
N GLY A 15 15.75 2.34 3.11
CA GLY A 15 15.66 3.52 2.24
C GLY A 15 14.24 3.90 1.86
N GLU A 16 14.12 4.60 0.74
CA GLU A 16 12.85 5.04 0.15
C GLU A 16 12.65 4.30 -1.19
N PRO A 17 11.85 3.21 -1.21
CA PRO A 17 11.62 2.46 -2.45
C PRO A 17 11.03 3.31 -3.56
N SER A 18 11.48 3.08 -4.78
CA SER A 18 10.94 3.67 -6.00
C SER A 18 9.89 2.77 -6.64
N GLU A 19 9.22 3.27 -7.70
CA GLU A 19 8.29 2.47 -8.51
C GLU A 19 8.97 1.23 -9.11
N ALA A 20 10.21 1.39 -9.57
CA ALA A 20 11.01 0.34 -10.19
C ALA A 20 11.32 -0.81 -9.21
N ASP A 21 11.47 -0.50 -7.93
CA ASP A 21 11.70 -1.50 -6.88
C ASP A 21 10.43 -2.29 -6.54
N SER A 22 9.26 -1.83 -7.01
CA SER A 22 7.98 -2.37 -6.58
C SER A 22 7.48 -3.55 -7.38
N TYR A 23 8.07 -3.88 -8.53
CA TYR A 23 7.64 -5.03 -9.34
C TYR A 23 7.94 -6.35 -8.65
N ASP A 24 7.13 -7.38 -8.95
CA ASP A 24 7.36 -8.72 -8.40
C ASP A 24 8.36 -9.48 -9.29
N PRO A 25 9.58 -9.78 -8.82
CA PRO A 25 10.54 -10.53 -9.63
C PRO A 25 10.06 -11.96 -9.92
N ALA A 26 9.17 -12.51 -9.09
CA ALA A 26 8.58 -13.83 -9.30
C ALA A 26 7.39 -13.81 -10.28
N GLN A 27 6.91 -12.62 -10.69
CA GLN A 27 5.81 -12.48 -11.65
C GLN A 27 6.14 -11.44 -12.73
N PRO A 28 7.20 -11.66 -13.54
CA PRO A 28 7.70 -10.69 -14.50
C PRO A 28 6.70 -10.31 -15.61
N GLN A 29 5.67 -11.14 -15.85
CA GLN A 29 4.59 -10.86 -16.78
C GLN A 29 3.72 -9.67 -16.36
N PHE A 30 3.65 -9.36 -15.06
CA PHE A 30 2.84 -8.26 -14.55
C PHE A 30 3.69 -7.00 -14.41
N ARG A 31 3.56 -6.10 -15.38
CA ARG A 31 4.23 -4.79 -15.39
C ARG A 31 3.37 -3.70 -14.72
N ILE A 32 2.74 -4.05 -13.60
CA ILE A 32 1.93 -3.12 -12.80
C ILE A 32 2.67 -2.90 -11.48
N PRO A 33 3.04 -1.65 -11.14
CA PRO A 33 3.75 -1.36 -9.91
C PRO A 33 2.82 -1.49 -8.70
N ARG A 34 3.40 -1.67 -7.51
CA ARG A 34 2.65 -2.01 -6.28
C ARG A 34 2.92 -0.99 -5.19
N LYS A 35 1.87 -0.42 -4.61
CA LYS A 35 1.98 0.43 -3.41
C LYS A 35 1.67 -0.34 -2.14
N VAL A 36 2.10 0.23 -1.02
CA VAL A 36 1.85 -0.32 0.30
C VAL A 36 0.39 -0.08 0.69
N ILE A 37 -0.28 -1.12 1.20
CA ILE A 37 -1.52 -1.01 1.97
C ILE A 37 -1.30 -1.42 3.43
N LYS A 38 -2.03 -0.76 4.34
CA LYS A 38 -1.91 -0.90 5.81
C LYS A 38 -3.26 -1.13 6.50
N GLY A 39 -3.23 -1.63 7.74
CA GLY A 39 -4.38 -1.66 8.65
C GLY A 39 -5.22 -2.94 8.67
N GLY A 40 -5.19 -3.77 7.63
CA GLY A 40 -6.05 -4.96 7.55
C GLY A 40 -7.50 -4.63 7.16
N SER A 41 -8.30 -5.66 6.89
CA SER A 41 -9.72 -5.52 6.55
C SER A 41 -10.62 -6.34 7.47
N PHE A 42 -11.93 -6.20 7.33
CA PHE A 42 -12.94 -7.00 8.05
C PHE A 42 -12.85 -8.50 7.72
N LEU A 43 -12.11 -8.86 6.67
CA LEU A 43 -11.85 -10.26 6.35
C LEU A 43 -10.80 -10.86 7.29
N CYS A 44 -9.86 -10.06 7.82
CA CYS A 44 -8.73 -10.57 8.61
C CYS A 44 -9.18 -11.32 9.87
N ALA A 45 -8.55 -12.46 10.15
CA ALA A 45 -8.83 -13.30 11.32
C ALA A 45 -7.57 -14.04 11.77
N ASP A 46 -7.55 -14.46 13.04
CA ASP A 46 -6.39 -15.09 13.67
C ASP A 46 -5.97 -16.41 13.02
N SER A 47 -6.92 -17.10 12.40
CA SER A 47 -6.69 -18.37 11.71
C SER A 47 -5.89 -18.26 10.41
N TYR A 48 -5.81 -17.07 9.78
CA TYR A 48 -5.18 -16.97 8.45
C TYR A 48 -4.50 -15.63 8.14
N CYS A 49 -4.97 -14.51 8.72
CA CYS A 49 -4.46 -13.18 8.40
C CYS A 49 -4.37 -12.29 9.64
N LEU A 50 -3.23 -12.35 10.31
CA LEU A 50 -2.86 -11.51 11.45
C LEU A 50 -2.40 -10.09 11.02
N ARG A 51 -2.97 -9.54 9.96
CA ARG A 51 -2.48 -8.29 9.35
C ARG A 51 -3.26 -7.04 9.75
N TYR A 52 -4.17 -7.17 10.70
CA TYR A 52 -4.72 -6.04 11.46
C TYR A 52 -3.67 -5.39 12.39
N ARG A 53 -2.51 -6.04 12.60
CA ARG A 53 -1.41 -5.51 13.42
C ARG A 53 -0.76 -4.26 12.77
N PRO A 54 -0.44 -3.19 13.52
CA PRO A 54 0.12 -1.96 12.96
C PRO A 54 1.38 -2.13 12.09
N ALA A 55 2.25 -3.08 12.45
CA ALA A 55 3.49 -3.35 11.71
C ALA A 55 3.24 -4.01 10.33
N ALA A 56 2.10 -4.67 10.14
CA ALA A 56 1.79 -5.43 8.93
C ALA A 56 1.66 -4.51 7.71
N ARG A 57 2.19 -4.93 6.57
CA ARG A 57 2.08 -4.24 5.29
C ARG A 57 1.83 -5.25 4.18
N ARG A 58 1.20 -4.85 3.09
CA ARG A 58 1.00 -5.67 1.89
C ARG A 58 1.25 -4.89 0.60
N PRO A 59 1.73 -5.55 -0.45
CA PRO A 59 1.74 -4.97 -1.79
C PRO A 59 0.33 -5.03 -2.38
N GLN A 60 -0.10 -3.97 -3.05
CA GLN A 60 -1.30 -3.94 -3.88
C GLN A 60 -0.99 -3.30 -5.24
N PRO A 61 -1.32 -3.97 -6.37
CA PRO A 61 -1.22 -3.38 -7.70
C PRO A 61 -2.08 -2.12 -7.82
N VAL A 62 -1.49 -1.04 -8.37
CA VAL A 62 -2.13 0.31 -8.36
C VAL A 62 -3.40 0.42 -9.22
N ASP A 63 -3.64 -0.51 -10.13
CA ASP A 63 -4.78 -0.53 -11.05
C ASP A 63 -5.95 -1.39 -10.56
N THR A 64 -5.78 -2.07 -9.43
CA THR A 64 -6.71 -3.11 -8.97
C THR A 64 -7.49 -2.64 -7.74
N GLY A 65 -8.80 -2.46 -7.91
CA GLY A 65 -9.74 -2.16 -6.83
C GLY A 65 -10.30 -3.41 -6.15
N MET A 66 -10.57 -3.32 -4.84
CA MET A 66 -11.24 -4.39 -4.08
C MET A 66 -12.20 -3.76 -3.06
N SER A 67 -13.32 -4.42 -2.77
CA SER A 67 -14.36 -3.93 -1.84
C SER A 67 -13.90 -3.67 -0.41
N HIS A 68 -12.72 -4.15 -0.04
CA HIS A 68 -12.15 -4.07 1.30
C HIS A 68 -10.85 -3.25 1.37
N ILE A 69 -10.53 -2.49 0.32
CA ILE A 69 -9.43 -1.52 0.26
C ILE A 69 -10.02 -0.13 0.00
N GLY A 70 -9.59 0.88 0.75
CA GLY A 70 -9.93 2.28 0.52
C GLY A 70 -8.78 3.21 0.89
N VAL A 71 -9.10 4.46 1.19
CA VAL A 71 -8.11 5.52 1.36
C VAL A 71 -8.48 6.44 2.51
N ARG A 72 -7.45 6.94 3.21
CA ARG A 72 -7.56 8.05 4.14
C ARG A 72 -6.56 9.12 3.72
N CYS A 73 -7.06 10.33 3.53
CA CYS A 73 -6.24 11.47 3.13
C CYS A 73 -5.56 12.11 4.33
N VAL A 74 -4.36 12.65 4.12
CA VAL A 74 -3.63 13.45 5.10
C VAL A 74 -3.37 14.82 4.52
N VAL A 75 -3.61 15.87 5.30
CA VAL A 75 -3.24 17.25 4.97
C VAL A 75 -2.15 17.68 5.93
N ARG A 76 -1.03 18.17 5.39
CA ARG A 76 0.07 18.71 6.21
C ARG A 76 -0.16 20.22 6.39
N PRO A 77 -0.21 20.73 7.63
CA PRO A 77 -0.26 22.18 7.87
C PRO A 77 0.92 22.87 7.16
N GLY A 78 0.65 23.93 6.40
CA GLY A 78 1.67 24.65 5.61
C GLY A 78 1.77 24.26 4.14
N MET A 79 1.12 23.17 3.71
CA MET A 79 0.89 22.86 2.29
C MET A 79 -0.50 23.34 1.86
N ALA A 80 -0.83 24.60 2.20
CA ALA A 80 -1.99 25.26 1.63
C ALA A 80 -1.73 25.44 0.13
N ARG A 81 -2.72 25.06 -0.69
CA ARG A 81 -2.62 24.95 -2.14
C ARG A 81 -2.01 26.23 -2.74
N SER A 82 -0.82 26.14 -3.29
CA SER A 82 -0.38 27.06 -4.33
C SER A 82 -1.27 26.84 -5.55
N GLY A 83 -2.35 27.63 -5.67
CA GLY A 83 -3.08 27.90 -6.89
C GLY A 83 -3.86 26.75 -7.53
N ALA A 84 -5.19 26.90 -7.52
CA ALA A 84 -5.99 26.89 -8.75
C ALA A 84 -7.00 28.04 -8.63
#